data_AF-A0A0F9JZN2-F1
#
_entry.id   AF-A0A0F9JZN2-F1
#
_cell.length_a   1.000
_cell.length_b   1.000
_cell.length_c   1.000
_cell.angle_alpha   90.00
_cell.angle_beta   90.00
_cell.angle_gamma   90.00
#
_symmetry.space_group_name_H-M   'P 1'
#
loop_
_entity.id
_entity.type
_entity.pdbx_description
1 polymer ?
#
loop_
_entity_poly.entity_id
_entity_poly.type
_entity_poly.pdbx_seq_one_letter_code
_entity_poly.pdbx_strand_id
1 'polypeptide(L)' 'MERNKKIETPLENAINQLKTALQCIYSDPNTALKLIGAAKSNLDIGAIALHIHLYHPVRR' A
#
# COMPACT_ATOMS: atom_id res chain seq x y z
N MET A 1 -5.00 1.61 -20.63
CA MET A 1 -5.34 1.04 -19.30
C MET A 1 -4.24 1.26 -18.25
N GLU A 2 -3.41 2.31 -18.33
CA GLU A 2 -2.25 2.48 -17.41
C GLU A 2 -2.58 3.16 -16.08
N ARG A 3 -3.75 3.81 -15.96
CA ARG A 3 -4.09 4.67 -14.81
C ARG A 3 -4.43 3.89 -13.53
N ASN A 4 -4.98 2.68 -13.64
CA ASN A 4 -5.31 1.83 -12.48
C ASN A 4 -4.07 1.18 -11.84
N LYS A 5 -3.01 0.94 -12.62
CA LYS A 5 -1.75 0.38 -12.09
C LYS A 5 -1.13 1.24 -10.98
N LYS A 6 -1.30 2.57 -11.06
CA LYS A 6 -0.80 3.49 -10.02
C LYS A 6 -1.54 3.37 -8.68
N ILE A 7 -2.74 2.79 -8.67
CA ILE A 7 -3.54 2.51 -7.46
C ILE A 7 -3.32 1.06 -7.02
N GLU A 8 -3.36 0.12 -7.97
CA GLU A 8 -3.28 -1.31 -7.70
C GLU A 8 -1.89 -1.73 -7.21
N THR A 9 -0.80 -1.19 -7.79
CA THR A 9 0.56 -1.59 -7.41
C THR A 9 0.93 -1.22 -5.96
N PRO A 10 0.64 0.00 -5.45
CA PRO A 10 0.84 0.30 -4.03
C PRO A 10 0.02 -0.61 -3.11
N LEU A 11 -1.24 -0.89 -3.44
CA LEU A 11 -2.10 -1.75 -2.62
C LEU A 11 -1.61 -3.20 -2.60
N GLU A 12 -1.19 -3.74 -3.74
CA GLU A 12 -0.62 -5.09 -3.82
C GLU A 12 0.69 -5.19 -3.03
N ASN A 13 1.56 -4.18 -3.14
CA ASN A 13 2.79 -4.10 -2.37
C ASN A 13 2.52 -4.04 -0.86
N ALA A 14 1.50 -3.28 -0.43
CA ALA A 14 1.11 -3.25 0.98
C ALA A 14 0.64 -4.61 1.49
N ILE A 15 -0.17 -5.34 0.71
CA ILE A 15 -0.63 -6.68 1.06
C ILE A 15 0.56 -7.65 1.18
N ASN A 16 1.50 -7.61 0.24
CA ASN A 16 2.68 -8.47 0.28
C ASN A 16 3.56 -8.16 1.51
N GLN A 17 3.77 -6.87 1.82
CA GLN A 17 4.51 -6.46 3.01
C GLN A 17 3.84 -6.92 4.31
N LEU A 18 2.50 -6.88 4.40
CA LEU A 18 1.76 -7.39 5.55
C LEU A 18 1.87 -8.91 5.70
N LYS A 19 1.79 -9.66 4.58
CA LYS A 19 2.00 -11.12 4.60
C LYS A 19 3.39 -11.48 5.10
N THR A 20 4.42 -10.79 4.61
CA THR A 20 5.80 -10.98 5.09
C THR A 20 5.95 -10.57 6.55
N ALA A 21 5.32 -9.48 6.98
CA ALA A 21 5.35 -9.05 8.38
C ALA A 21 4.75 -10.11 9.32
N LEU A 22 3.63 -10.73 8.93
CA LEU A 22 3.00 -11.82 9.69
C LEU A 22 3.90 -13.06 9.79
N GLN A 23 4.66 -13.37 8.74
CA GLN A 23 5.63 -14.47 8.77
C GLN A 23 6.82 -14.16 9.68
N CYS A 24 7.22 -12.89 9.76
CA CYS A 24 8.36 -12.46 10.56
C CYS A 24 8.01 -12.13 12.02
N ILE A 25 6.73 -11.98 12.39
CA ILE A 25 6.35 -11.40 13.71
C ILE A 25 6.88 -12.18 14.92
N TYR A 26 6.99 -13.51 14.80
CA TYR A 26 7.49 -14.38 15.87
C TYR A 26 9.02 -14.52 15.87
N SER A 27 9.67 -14.25 14.72
CA SER A 27 11.11 -14.48 14.53
C SER A 27 11.93 -13.19 14.61
N ASP A 28 11.39 -12.09 14.08
CA ASP A 28 12.00 -10.76 14.08
C ASP A 28 10.91 -9.67 14.11
N PRO A 29 10.43 -9.28 15.31
CA PRO A 29 9.38 -8.29 15.46
C PRO A 29 9.80 -6.89 14.98
N ASN A 30 11.10 -6.57 14.97
CA ASN A 30 11.58 -5.28 14.47
C ASN A 30 11.42 -5.20 12.94
N THR A 31 11.74 -6.27 12.23
CA THR A 31 11.50 -6.36 10.79
C THR A 31 10.02 -6.38 10.47
N ALA A 32 9.20 -7.09 11.27
CA ALA A 32 7.75 -7.06 11.11
C ALA A 32 7.18 -5.64 11.27
N LEU A 33 7.62 -4.88 12.27
CA LEU A 33 7.20 -3.47 12.46
C LEU A 33 7.62 -2.57 11.29
N LYS A 34 8.83 -2.74 10.75
CA LYS A 34 9.29 -2.01 9.56
C LYS A 34 8.41 -2.31 8.34
N LEU A 35 8.08 -3.58 8.13
CA LEU A 35 7.22 -4.03 7.03
C LEU A 35 5.79 -3.50 7.18
N ILE A 36 5.23 -3.50 8.39
CA ILE A 36 3.91 -2.90 8.69
C ILE A 36 3.94 -1.39 8.40
N GLY A 37 5.00 -0.69 8.80
CA GLY A 37 5.17 0.73 8.50
C GLY A 37 5.24 1.02 7.00
N ALA A 38 5.97 0.20 6.23
CA ALA A 38 6.03 0.31 4.78
C ALA A 38 4.66 0.02 4.13
N ALA A 39 3.94 -0.98 4.62
CA ALA A 39 2.60 -1.30 4.14
C ALA A 39 1.62 -0.15 4.39
N LYS A 40 1.68 0.49 5.56
CA LYS A 40 0.87 1.67 5.87
C LYS A 40 1.12 2.81 4.87
N SER A 41 2.39 3.13 4.59
CA SER A 41 2.73 4.17 3.61
C SER A 41 2.18 3.85 2.21
N ASN A 42 2.25 2.59 1.80
CA ASN A 42 1.70 2.15 0.51
C ASN A 42 0.17 2.19 0.47
N LEU A 43 -0.52 1.88 1.57
CA LEU A 43 -1.97 2.06 1.72
C LEU A 43 -2.36 3.54 1.65
N ASP A 44 -1.62 4.42 2.33
CA ASP A 44 -1.86 5.86 2.31
C ASP A 44 -1.73 6.42 0.88
N ILE A 45 -0.69 6.00 0.13
CA ILE A 45 -0.52 6.36 -1.30
C ILE A 45 -1.68 5.84 -2.15
N GLY A 46 -2.06 4.57 -1.99
CA GLY A 46 -3.16 3.96 -2.73
C GLY A 46 -4.51 4.64 -2.44
N ALA A 47 -4.77 4.99 -1.18
CA ALA A 47 -5.97 5.69 -0.75
C ALA A 47 -6.03 7.12 -1.30
N ILE A 48 -4.90 7.86 -1.30
CA ILE A 48 -4.82 9.19 -1.92
C ILE A 48 -5.06 9.09 -3.43
N ALA A 49 -4.43 8.12 -4.11
CA ALA A 49 -4.60 7.91 -5.54
C ALA A 49 -6.06 7.56 -5.89
N LEU A 50 -6.72 6.75 -5.06
CA LEU A 50 -8.13 6.42 -5.20
C LEU A 50 -9.04 7.63 -4.91
N HIS A 51 -8.75 8.41 -3.87
CA HIS A 51 -9.51 9.61 -3.54
C HIS A 51 -9.42 10.65 -4.66
N ILE A 52 -8.21 10.88 -5.20
CA ILE A 52 -8.02 11.72 -6.39
C ILE A 52 -8.81 11.15 -7.57
N HIS A 53 -8.78 9.84 -7.79
CA HIS A 53 -9.49 9.21 -8.89
C HIS A 53 -11.03 9.35 -8.79
N LEU A 54 -11.59 9.22 -7.59
CA LEU A 54 -13.04 9.24 -7.35
C LEU A 54 -13.62 10.65 -7.13
N TYR A 55 -12.88 11.55 -6.48
CA TYR A 55 -13.38 12.86 -6.03
C TYR A 55 -12.73 14.07 -6.70
N HIS A 56 -11.55 13.89 -7.30
CA HIS A 56 -10.89 14.93 -8.11
C HIS A 56 -10.87 14.49 -9.57
N PRO A 57 -11.97 14.66 -10.33
CA PRO A 57 -11.85 14.75 -11.77
C PRO A 57 -11.06 16.03 -12.03
N VAL A 58 -9.73 15.96 -11.98
CA VAL A 58 -8.84 17.00 -12.51
C VAL A 58 -9.26 17.15 -13.95
N ARG A 59 -10.09 18.19 -14.19
CA ARG A 59 -10.61 18.72 -15.45
C ARG A 59 -10.54 17.70 -16.59
N ARG A 60 -11.68 17.04 -16.87
CA ARG A 60 -11.90 16.45 -18.19
C ARG A 60 -11.64 17.47 -19.28
#